data_AF-D9PL91-F1
#
_entry.id   AF-D9PL91-F1
#
_cell.length_a   1.000
_cell.length_b   1.000
_cell.length_c   1.000
_cell.angle_alpha   90.00
_cell.angle_beta   90.00
_cell.angle_gamma   90.00
#
_symmetry.space_group_name_H-M   'P 1'
#
loop_
_entity.id
_entity.type
_entity.pdbx_description
1 polymer ?
#
loop_
_entity_poly.entity_id
_entity_poly.type
_entity_poly.pdbx_seq_one_letter_code
_entity_poly.pdbx_strand_id
1 'polypeptide(L)'
;MELYDQTKEVNTLFISKPLLVVLNLVSCNNKQESLVSKGPIRIGFMGPLSGDPAVIGIQQMNSVKLALEEINSRGGVNGKKLEIVYE
;
A
#
# COMPACT_ATOMS: atom_id res chain seq x y z
N MET A 1 -47.55 35.32 29.98
CA MET A 1 -46.18 35.66 30.45
C MET A 1 -45.34 34.44 30.15
N GLU A 2 -45.03 34.27 28.88
CA GLU A 2 -44.78 32.94 28.28
C GLU A 2 -43.80 33.07 27.12
N LEU A 3 -42.65 33.70 27.33
CA LEU A 3 -41.52 33.69 26.39
C LEU A 3 -40.20 33.99 27.12
N TYR A 4 -39.72 33.09 27.99
CA TYR A 4 -38.35 33.17 28.52
C TYR A 4 -37.61 31.82 28.59
N ASP A 5 -38.24 30.69 28.27
CA ASP A 5 -37.66 29.37 28.54
C ASP A 5 -36.95 28.71 27.33
N GLN A 6 -36.96 29.32 26.14
CA GLN A 6 -36.44 28.69 24.91
C GLN A 6 -35.02 29.14 24.49
N THR A 7 -34.36 30.05 25.21
CA THR A 7 -33.09 30.66 24.76
C THR A 7 -31.82 30.04 25.35
N LYS A 8 -31.93 29.14 26.35
CA LYS A 8 -30.75 28.58 27.04
C LYS A 8 -30.14 27.32 26.40
N GLU A 9 -30.93 26.50 25.71
CA GLU A 9 -30.45 25.27 25.05
C GLU A 9 -29.61 25.57 23.79
N VAL A 10 -29.92 26.64 23.05
CA VAL A 10 -29.21 26.99 21.79
C VAL A 10 -27.84 27.64 22.02
N ASN A 11 -27.63 28.34 23.14
CA ASN A 11 -26.39 29.09 23.37
C ASN A 11 -25.22 28.23 23.89
N THR A 12 -25.51 27.08 24.51
CA THR A 12 -24.49 26.12 24.99
C THR A 12 -23.95 25.24 23.85
N LEU A 13 -24.68 25.17 22.72
CA LEU A 13 -24.34 24.35 21.56
C LEU A 13 -23.28 24.98 20.65
N PHE A 14 -23.10 26.31 20.69
CA PHE A 14 -22.16 27.03 19.80
C PHE A 14 -20.73 27.15 20.35
N ILE A 15 -20.53 27.05 21.68
CA ILE A 15 -19.21 27.28 22.30
C ILE A 15 -18.39 25.97 22.38
N SER A 16 -19.02 24.79 22.31
CA SER A 16 -18.35 23.51 22.63
C SER A 16 -17.91 22.66 21.43
N LYS A 17 -18.15 23.08 20.18
CA LYS A 17 -17.76 22.29 18.98
C LYS A 17 -17.01 23.02 17.85
N PRO A 18 -16.02 23.90 18.10
CA PRO A 18 -14.96 24.15 17.12
C PRO A 18 -13.77 23.17 17.22
N LEU A 19 -13.85 22.10 18.03
CA LEU A 19 -12.74 21.13 18.19
C LEU A 19 -12.81 19.90 17.26
N LEU A 20 -13.94 19.64 16.59
CA LEU A 20 -14.14 18.39 15.80
C LEU A 20 -14.22 18.58 14.27
N VAL A 21 -14.10 19.81 13.75
CA VAL A 21 -14.36 20.09 12.31
C VAL A 21 -13.08 20.37 11.51
N VAL A 22 -11.89 20.25 12.11
CA VAL A 22 -10.61 20.56 11.44
C VAL A 22 -9.94 19.35 10.78
N LEU A 23 -10.43 18.12 10.99
CA LEU A 23 -9.74 16.90 10.53
C LEU A 23 -10.08 16.41 9.10
N ASN A 24 -10.93 17.11 8.34
CA ASN A 24 -11.40 16.62 7.03
C ASN A 24 -10.85 17.36 5.80
N LEU A 25 -9.84 18.23 5.94
CA LEU A 25 -9.36 19.06 4.83
C LEU A 25 -8.05 18.59 4.16
N VAL A 26 -7.52 17.40 4.48
CA VAL A 26 -6.35 16.88 3.76
C VAL A 26 -6.54 15.40 3.43
N SER A 27 -7.21 15.12 2.30
CA SER A 27 -6.81 14.02 1.43
C SER A 27 -7.44 14.17 0.04
N CYS A 28 -6.92 15.10 -0.75
CA CYS A 28 -7.00 15.03 -2.21
C CYS A 28 -5.67 14.49 -2.73
N ASN A 29 -5.51 13.17 -2.70
CA ASN A 29 -4.61 12.45 -3.61
C ASN A 29 -5.49 11.58 -4.52
N ASN A 30 -6.20 12.21 -5.46
CA ASN A 30 -6.81 11.50 -6.59
C ASN A 30 -5.70 11.03 -7.55
N LYS A 31 -4.93 10.02 -7.12
CA LYS A 31 -4.35 9.08 -8.06
C LYS A 31 -5.44 8.06 -8.34
N GLN A 32 -6.33 8.39 -9.28
CA GLN A 32 -7.14 7.37 -9.95
C GLN A 32 -6.18 6.55 -10.83
N GLU A 33 -5.45 5.64 -10.20
CA GLU A 33 -4.85 4.53 -10.92
C GLU A 33 -5.99 3.63 -11.36
N SER A 34 -6.28 3.65 -12.66
CA SER A 34 -7.17 2.70 -13.32
C SER A 34 -6.88 1.29 -12.80
N LEU A 35 -7.89 0.62 -12.26
CA LEU A 35 -7.88 -0.76 -11.77
C LEU A 35 -7.73 -1.77 -12.93
N VAL A 36 -6.84 -1.52 -13.87
CA VAL A 36 -6.23 -2.62 -14.61
C VAL A 36 -5.43 -3.36 -13.56
N SER A 37 -5.89 -4.55 -13.17
CA SER A 37 -5.11 -5.49 -12.37
C SER A 37 -3.79 -5.72 -13.09
N LYS A 38 -2.81 -4.88 -12.75
CA LYS A 38 -1.47 -4.89 -13.32
C LYS A 38 -0.78 -6.01 -12.58
N GLY A 39 -0.97 -7.23 -13.08
CA GLY A 39 -0.35 -8.43 -12.55
C GLY A 39 1.17 -8.30 -12.39
N PRO A 40 1.78 -9.24 -11.66
CA PRO A 40 3.20 -9.20 -11.31
C PRO A 40 4.09 -9.13 -12.54
N ILE A 41 5.25 -8.49 -12.39
CA ILE A 41 6.33 -8.56 -13.38
C ILE A 41 7.06 -9.87 -13.14
N ARG A 42 7.02 -10.75 -14.14
CA ARG A 42 7.69 -12.06 -14.07
C ARG A 42 9.14 -11.94 -14.51
N ILE A 43 10.04 -12.46 -13.70
CA ILE A 43 11.49 -12.49 -13.91
C ILE A 43 11.90 -13.95 -14.10
N GLY A 44 12.44 -14.27 -15.27
CA GLY A 44 12.97 -15.61 -15.55
C GLY A 44 14.31 -15.83 -14.86
N PHE A 45 14.48 -16.99 -14.24
CA PHE A 45 15.76 -17.50 -13.76
C PHE A 45 16.18 -18.69 -14.62
N MET A 46 17.38 -18.59 -15.20
CA MET A 46 18.00 -19.66 -15.98
C MET A 46 19.30 -20.07 -15.29
N GLY A 47 19.33 -21.29 -14.76
CA GLY A 47 20.49 -21.84 -14.08
C GLY A 47 20.30 -23.34 -13.82
N PRO A 48 21.39 -24.09 -13.54
CA PRO A 48 21.29 -25.51 -13.26
C PRO A 48 20.60 -25.72 -11.92
N LEU A 49 19.35 -26.14 -11.92
CA LEU A 49 18.61 -26.50 -10.71
C LEU A 49 18.70 -28.00 -10.39
N SER A 50 19.38 -28.77 -11.24
CA SER A 50 19.58 -30.21 -11.10
C SER A 50 20.94 -30.66 -11.65
N GLY A 51 21.31 -31.92 -11.37
CA GLY A 51 22.61 -32.49 -11.71
C GLY A 51 23.76 -31.97 -10.84
N ASP A 52 24.98 -32.32 -11.21
CA ASP A 52 26.19 -31.92 -10.46
C ASP A 52 26.33 -30.41 -10.20
N PRO A 53 25.99 -29.50 -11.14
CA PRO A 53 26.10 -28.06 -10.90
C PRO A 53 24.92 -27.45 -10.12
N ALA A 54 23.95 -28.24 -9.65
CA ALA A 54 22.72 -27.75 -9.01
C ALA A 54 22.97 -26.82 -7.81
N VAL A 55 24.00 -27.12 -7.02
CA VAL A 55 24.32 -26.34 -5.81
C VAL A 55 24.53 -24.87 -6.14
N ILE A 56 25.23 -24.58 -7.24
CA ILE A 56 25.51 -23.22 -7.69
C ILE A 56 24.22 -22.54 -8.19
N GLY A 57 23.42 -23.23 -9.01
CA GLY A 57 22.18 -22.65 -9.53
C GLY A 57 21.14 -22.40 -8.44
N ILE A 58 21.02 -23.27 -7.44
CA ILE A 58 20.14 -23.05 -6.28
C ILE A 58 20.61 -21.84 -5.47
N GLN A 59 21.92 -21.69 -5.24
CA GLN A 59 22.47 -20.52 -4.56
C GLN A 59 22.16 -19.22 -5.33
N GLN A 60 22.36 -19.21 -6.64
CA GLN A 60 22.03 -18.07 -7.50
C GLN A 60 20.53 -17.74 -7.45
N MET A 61 19.66 -18.75 -7.55
CA MET A 61 18.20 -18.56 -7.46
C MET A 61 17.80 -17.94 -6.12
N ASN A 62 18.40 -18.40 -5.02
CA ASN A 62 18.14 -17.84 -3.69
C ASN A 62 18.63 -16.39 -3.56
N SER A 63 19.76 -16.04 -4.16
CA SER A 63 20.23 -14.64 -4.23
C SER A 63 19.26 -13.75 -5.00
N VAL A 64 18.74 -14.23 -6.13
CA VAL A 64 17.73 -13.51 -6.91
C VAL A 64 16.46 -13.34 -6.08
N LYS A 65 15.97 -14.42 -5.44
CA LYS A 65 14.78 -14.37 -4.58
C LYS A 65 14.90 -13.32 -3.48
N LEU A 66 16.04 -13.26 -2.79
CA LEU A 66 16.30 -12.25 -1.75
C LEU A 66 16.21 -10.82 -2.31
N ALA A 67 16.81 -10.56 -3.48
CA ALA A 67 16.73 -9.26 -4.13
C ALA A 67 15.29 -8.89 -4.51
N LEU A 68 14.50 -9.84 -5.00
CA LEU A 68 13.07 -9.62 -5.28
C LEU A 68 12.30 -9.30 -4.00
N GLU A 69 12.54 -10.02 -2.90
CA GLU A 69 11.91 -9.76 -1.60
C GLU A 69 12.19 -8.33 -1.11
N GLU A 70 13.43 -7.88 -1.20
CA GLU A 70 13.82 -6.51 -0.85
C GLU A 70 13.18 -5.44 -1.75
N ILE A 71 13.11 -5.67 -3.06
CA ILE A 71 12.46 -4.73 -3.98
C ILE A 71 10.96 -4.69 -3.71
N ASN A 72 10.35 -5.85 -3.51
CA ASN A 72 8.94 -5.97 -3.22
C ASN A 72 8.56 -5.34 -1.88
N SER A 73 9.40 -5.44 -0.84
CA SER A 73 9.16 -4.79 0.45
C SER A 73 9.16 -3.26 0.34
N ARG A 74 9.90 -2.69 -0.63
CA ARG A 74 9.92 -1.26 -0.95
C ARG A 74 8.83 -0.80 -1.93
N GLY A 75 7.82 -1.63 -2.17
CA GLY A 75 6.69 -1.29 -3.05
C GLY A 75 6.82 -1.80 -4.49
N GLY A 76 7.85 -2.59 -4.79
CA GLY A 76 8.04 -3.18 -6.12
C GLY A 76 8.52 -2.16 -7.16
N VAL A 77 8.31 -2.49 -8.44
CA VAL A 77 8.71 -1.63 -9.58
C VAL A 77 7.46 -1.01 -10.18
N ASN A 78 7.34 0.32 -10.15
CA ASN A 78 6.16 1.05 -10.61
C ASN A 78 4.85 0.52 -9.99
N GLY A 79 4.89 0.20 -8.69
CA GLY A 79 3.76 -0.35 -7.93
C GLY A 79 3.47 -1.84 -8.19
N LYS A 80 4.28 -2.52 -9.03
CA LYS A 80 4.10 -3.94 -9.33
C LYS A 80 5.07 -4.81 -8.56
N LYS A 81 4.58 -5.91 -8.01
CA LYS A 81 5.42 -6.96 -7.41
C LYS A 81 6.17 -7.73 -8.48
N LEU A 82 7.39 -8.13 -8.15
CA LEU A 82 8.21 -9.03 -8.94
C LEU A 82 7.94 -10.47 -8.51
N GLU A 83 7.85 -11.39 -9.47
CA GLU A 83 7.77 -12.83 -9.26
C GLU A 83 8.86 -13.53 -10.05
N ILE A 84 9.51 -14.53 -9.44
CA ILE A 84 10.49 -15.36 -10.13
C ILE A 84 9.78 -16.54 -10.80
N VAL A 85 10.19 -16.84 -12.03
CA VAL A 85 9.77 -18.04 -12.78
C VAL A 85 11.04 -18.79 -13.15
N TYR A 86 11.07 -20.09 -12.91
CA TYR A 86 12.19 -20.96 -13.25
C TYR A 86 11.65 -22.27 -13.82
N GLU A 87 12.46 -22.91 -14.66
CA GLU A 87 12.18 -24.15 -15.38
C GLU A 87 13.43 -25.03 -15.43
#